data_AF-A0A2V8BJQ0-F1
#
_entry.id   AF-A0A2V8BJQ0-F1
#
_cell.length_a   1.000
_cell.length_b   1.000
_cell.length_c   1.000
_cell.angle_alpha   90.00
_cell.angle_beta   90.00
_cell.angle_gamma   90.00
#
_symmetry.space_group_name_H-M   'P 1'
#
loop_
_entity.id
_entity.type
_entity.pdbx_description
1 polymer ?
#
loop_
_entity_poly.entity_id
_entity_poly.type
_entity_poly.pdbx_seq_one_letter_code
_entity_poly.pdbx_strand_id
1 'polypeptide(L)'
;MESLFRLKPGVTSEAANGELRALTRRLGKENPSTNGEWNARAVPLAAEVVGFGIYSVLSYDVNQRRQELSVRMALGAQPRDVLWLVVRQGLWLAMIGGAAGAAGALALGPALSSLLYDVSSGDATAFAVALAVAIVTALAACLQPARRAAALDPLSGLRAD
;
A
#
# COMPACT_ATOMS: atom_id res chain seq x y z
N MET A 1 -12.80 13.32 -1.98
CA MET A 1 -12.23 14.22 -0.95
C MET A 1 -11.75 13.33 0.18
N GLU A 2 -10.45 13.32 0.47
CA GLU A 2 -9.88 12.51 1.56
C GLU A 2 -9.78 13.36 2.82
N SER A 3 -10.12 12.77 3.96
CA SER A 3 -10.09 13.44 5.26
C SER A 3 -9.61 12.46 6.33
N LEU A 4 -8.69 12.92 7.17
CA LEU A 4 -8.01 12.10 8.15
C LEU A 4 -8.65 12.27 9.52
N PHE A 5 -9.08 11.14 10.10
CA PHE A 5 -9.72 11.12 11.41
C PHE A 5 -9.15 10.00 12.28
N ARG A 6 -9.07 10.26 13.58
CA ARG A 6 -8.70 9.24 14.57
C ARG A 6 -9.94 8.44 14.96
N LEU A 7 -9.88 7.11 14.83
CA LEU A 7 -10.94 6.24 15.34
C LEU A 7 -10.95 6.23 16.87
N LYS A 8 -12.16 6.16 17.45
CA LYS A 8 -12.34 6.01 18.89
C LYS A 8 -11.75 4.66 19.36
N PRO A 9 -11.16 4.56 20.57
CA PRO A 9 -10.61 3.31 21.07
C PRO A 9 -11.65 2.17 21.02
N GLY A 10 -11.24 0.99 20.53
CA GLY A 10 -12.11 -0.19 20.40
C GLY A 10 -12.95 -0.26 19.12
N VAL A 11 -12.94 0.76 18.26
CA VAL A 11 -13.66 0.75 16.98
C VAL A 11 -12.81 0.11 15.89
N THR A 12 -13.30 -1.00 15.29
CA THR A 12 -12.64 -1.65 14.16
C THR A 12 -12.90 -0.91 12.85
N SER A 13 -12.00 -1.06 11.87
CA SER A 13 -12.18 -0.48 10.53
C SER A 13 -13.43 -0.99 9.82
N GLU A 14 -13.84 -2.23 10.09
CA GLU A 14 -15.06 -2.81 9.53
C GLU A 14 -16.32 -2.18 10.11
N ALA A 15 -16.37 -1.97 11.44
CA ALA A 15 -17.46 -1.26 12.08
C ALA A 15 -17.56 0.20 11.58
N ALA A 16 -16.43 0.90 11.49
CA ALA A 16 -16.38 2.26 10.96
C ALA A 16 -16.87 2.34 9.50
N ASN A 17 -16.52 1.35 8.66
CA ASN A 17 -17.01 1.25 7.29
C ASN A 17 -18.53 1.02 7.22
N GLY A 18 -19.09 0.23 8.14
CA GLY A 18 -20.52 0.02 8.26
C GLY A 18 -21.27 1.31 8.58
N GLU A 19 -20.80 2.06 9.57
CA GLU A 19 -21.37 3.35 9.97
C GLU A 19 -21.27 4.41 8.87
N LEU A 20 -20.09 4.55 8.24
CA LEU A 20 -19.88 5.48 7.14
C LEU A 20 -20.84 5.21 5.98
N ARG A 21 -21.01 3.94 5.59
CA ARG A 21 -21.97 3.57 4.53
C ARG A 21 -23.40 3.92 4.91
N ALA A 22 -23.79 3.72 6.17
CA ALA A 22 -25.12 4.08 6.65
C ALA A 22 -25.36 5.60 6.62
N LEU A 23 -24.35 6.38 7.04
CA LEU A 23 -24.35 7.85 6.98
C LEU A 23 -24.43 8.36 5.54
N THR A 24 -23.59 7.85 4.64
CA THR A 24 -23.59 8.26 3.23
C THR A 24 -24.94 7.94 2.58
N ARG A 25 -25.53 6.79 2.90
CA ARG A 25 -26.86 6.41 2.37
C ARG A 25 -27.98 7.28 2.92
N ARG A 26 -27.88 7.74 4.18
CA ARG A 26 -28.83 8.73 4.75
C ARG A 26 -28.66 10.09 4.07
N LEU A 27 -27.42 10.59 3.97
CA LEU A 27 -27.12 11.88 3.34
C LEU A 27 -27.53 11.92 1.86
N GLY A 28 -27.34 10.81 1.14
CA GLY A 28 -27.79 10.69 -0.25
C GLY A 28 -29.31 10.69 -0.41
N LYS A 29 -30.06 10.23 0.60
CA LYS A 29 -31.53 10.35 0.62
C LYS A 29 -32.01 11.76 0.98
N GLU A 30 -31.31 12.42 1.89
CA GLU A 30 -31.70 13.72 2.43
C GLU A 30 -31.35 14.88 1.48
N ASN A 31 -30.22 14.78 0.76
CA ASN A 31 -29.80 15.74 -0.26
C ASN A 31 -29.38 15.04 -1.57
N PRO A 32 -30.33 14.56 -2.38
CA PRO A 32 -30.04 13.78 -3.59
C PRO A 32 -29.25 14.57 -4.66
N SER A 33 -29.52 15.87 -4.79
CA SER A 33 -28.90 16.74 -5.79
C SER A 33 -27.40 16.95 -5.61
N THR A 34 -26.89 16.76 -4.39
CA THR A 34 -25.48 17.05 -4.04
C THR A 34 -24.72 15.79 -3.62
N ASN A 35 -25.41 14.86 -2.94
CA ASN A 35 -24.78 13.73 -2.24
C ASN A 35 -25.19 12.35 -2.78
N GLY A 36 -25.93 12.28 -3.89
CA GLY A 36 -26.46 11.01 -4.42
C GLY A 36 -25.39 9.99 -4.83
N GLU A 37 -24.22 10.46 -5.27
CA GLU A 37 -23.12 9.60 -5.78
C GLU A 37 -21.96 9.44 -4.80
N TRP A 38 -22.01 10.09 -3.63
CA TRP A 38 -20.90 10.06 -2.70
C TRP A 38 -20.71 8.65 -2.13
N ASN A 39 -19.45 8.23 -2.01
CA ASN A 39 -19.04 6.99 -1.37
C ASN A 39 -17.98 7.30 -0.29
N ALA A 40 -18.08 6.63 0.87
CA ALA A 40 -17.12 6.78 1.95
C ALA A 40 -16.59 5.42 2.40
N ARG A 41 -15.29 5.34 2.66
CA ARG A 41 -14.62 4.18 3.27
C ARG A 41 -13.59 4.67 4.28
N ALA A 42 -13.50 3.97 5.40
CA ALA A 42 -12.42 4.10 6.35
C ALA A 42 -11.34 3.08 6.02
N VAL A 43 -10.11 3.55 5.81
CA VAL A 43 -8.93 2.72 5.57
C VAL A 43 -7.88 3.07 6.63
N PRO A 44 -7.15 2.11 7.19
CA PRO A 44 -6.09 2.42 8.14
C PRO A 44 -5.01 3.27 7.47
N LEU A 45 -4.61 4.39 8.10
CA LEU A 45 -3.59 5.29 7.58
C LEU A 45 -2.29 4.55 7.21
N ALA A 46 -1.90 3.59 8.05
CA ALA A 46 -0.71 2.78 7.81
C ALA A 46 -0.77 1.99 6.48
N ALA A 47 -1.95 1.49 6.10
CA ALA A 47 -2.13 0.77 4.85
C ALA A 47 -2.05 1.71 3.64
N GLU A 48 -2.61 2.92 3.73
CA GLU A 48 -2.50 3.91 2.66
C GLU A 48 -1.05 4.34 2.43
N VAL A 49 -0.34 4.73 3.49
CA VAL A 49 1.04 5.22 3.40
C VAL A 49 1.98 4.15 2.83
N VAL A 50 1.88 2.90 3.28
CA VAL A 50 2.69 1.79 2.76
C VAL A 50 2.37 1.52 1.28
N GLY A 51 1.09 1.48 0.92
CA GLY A 51 0.65 1.23 -0.46
C GLY A 51 1.16 2.28 -1.44
N PHE A 52 1.02 3.56 -1.10
CA PHE A 52 1.49 4.67 -1.94
C PHE A 52 3.01 4.70 -2.08
N GLY A 53 3.76 4.48 -0.99
CA GLY A 53 5.21 4.48 -1.02
C GLY A 53 5.78 3.39 -1.95
N ILE A 54 5.29 2.16 -1.80
CA ILE A 54 5.74 1.02 -2.62
C ILE A 54 5.33 1.19 -4.08
N TYR A 55 4.09 1.63 -4.33
CA TYR A 55 3.63 1.92 -5.69
C TYR A 55 4.49 2.98 -6.38
N SER A 56 4.85 4.05 -5.66
CA SER A 56 5.63 5.16 -6.22
C SER A 56 7.04 4.73 -6.60
N VAL A 57 7.75 4.03 -5.70
CA VAL A 57 9.13 3.57 -5.95
C VAL A 57 9.17 2.55 -7.09
N LEU A 58 8.25 1.58 -7.10
CA LEU A 58 8.23 0.56 -8.15
C LEU A 58 7.78 1.11 -9.50
N SER A 59 6.81 2.03 -9.52
CA SER A 59 6.42 2.69 -10.77
C SER A 59 7.55 3.52 -11.35
N TYR A 60 8.35 4.16 -10.49
CA TYR A 60 9.54 4.90 -10.91
C TYR A 60 10.61 3.97 -11.50
N ASP A 61 10.98 2.88 -10.81
CA ASP A 61 12.00 1.93 -11.29
C ASP A 61 11.57 1.22 -12.59
N VAL A 62 10.29 0.83 -12.71
CA VAL A 62 9.73 0.27 -13.95
C VAL A 62 9.80 1.28 -15.10
N ASN A 63 9.51 2.55 -14.85
CA ASN A 63 9.58 3.58 -15.88
C ASN A 63 11.03 3.88 -16.29
N GLN A 64 11.97 3.83 -15.34
CA GLN A 64 13.40 4.02 -15.60
C GLN A 64 14.01 2.85 -16.41
N ARG A 65 13.54 1.62 -16.19
CA ARG A 65 14.02 0.41 -16.88
C ARG A 65 13.18 0.00 -18.09
N ARG A 66 12.28 0.87 -18.55
CA ARG A 66 11.30 0.56 -19.61
C ARG A 66 11.97 0.08 -20.91
N GLN A 67 13.05 0.73 -21.34
CA GLN A 67 13.81 0.34 -22.53
C GLN A 67 14.46 -1.04 -22.36
N GLU A 68 15.13 -1.29 -21.24
CA GLU A 68 15.80 -2.57 -20.95
C GLU A 68 14.78 -3.74 -20.89
N LEU A 69 13.61 -3.49 -20.29
CA LEU A 69 12.50 -4.44 -20.22
C LEU A 69 11.91 -4.74 -21.62
N SER A 70 11.73 -3.73 -22.46
CA SER A 70 11.25 -3.92 -23.84
C SER A 70 12.25 -4.70 -24.70
N VAL A 71 13.55 -4.46 -24.54
CA VAL A 71 14.60 -5.21 -25.25
C VAL A 71 14.64 -6.66 -24.79
N ARG A 72 14.56 -6.92 -23.48
CA ARG A 72 14.48 -8.30 -22.95
C ARG A 72 13.26 -9.06 -23.47
N MET A 73 12.10 -8.41 -23.54
CA MET A 73 10.89 -9.04 -24.08
C MET A 73 10.99 -9.26 -25.61
N ALA A 74 11.62 -8.35 -26.35
CA ALA A 74 11.91 -8.53 -27.77
C ALA A 74 12.89 -9.70 -28.03
N LEU A 75 13.80 -9.98 -27.09
CA LEU A 75 14.70 -11.12 -27.10
C LEU A 75 14.05 -12.44 -26.64
N GLY A 76 12.75 -12.44 -26.32
CA GLY A 76 11.98 -13.64 -25.97
C GLY A 76 11.78 -13.90 -24.48
N ALA A 77 12.09 -12.94 -23.60
CA ALA A 77 11.81 -13.07 -22.16
C ALA A 77 10.29 -13.17 -21.91
N GLN A 78 9.87 -14.11 -21.07
CA GLN A 78 8.45 -14.27 -20.77
C GLN A 78 7.95 -13.16 -19.82
N PRO A 79 6.72 -12.65 -20.00
CA PRO A 79 6.12 -11.64 -19.12
C PRO A 79 6.10 -12.06 -17.64
N ARG A 80 6.07 -13.37 -17.37
CA ARG A 80 6.14 -13.94 -16.01
C ARG A 80 7.46 -13.62 -15.31
N ASP A 81 8.57 -13.58 -16.03
CA ASP A 81 9.90 -13.37 -15.46
C ASP A 81 10.06 -11.90 -15.06
N VAL A 82 9.50 -10.99 -15.87
CA VAL A 82 9.39 -9.55 -15.55
C VAL A 82 8.47 -9.32 -14.35
N LEU A 83 7.31 -9.99 -14.32
CA LEU A 83 6.39 -9.91 -13.19
C LEU A 83 7.06 -10.35 -11.88
N TRP A 84 7.78 -11.48 -11.91
CA TRP A 84 8.44 -12.05 -10.75
C TRP A 84 9.61 -11.17 -10.27
N LEU A 85 10.33 -10.53 -11.19
CA LEU A 85 11.39 -9.57 -10.86
C LEU A 85 10.84 -8.38 -10.06
N VAL A 86 9.76 -7.74 -10.53
CA VAL A 86 9.14 -6.58 -9.87
C VAL A 86 8.54 -6.96 -8.52
N VAL A 87 7.86 -8.12 -8.43
CA VAL A 87 7.29 -8.61 -7.16
C VAL A 87 8.40 -8.91 -6.14
N ARG A 88 9.49 -9.58 -6.55
CA ARG A 88 10.62 -9.86 -5.65
C ARG A 88 11.27 -8.57 -5.14
N GLN A 89 11.37 -7.56 -5.98
CA GLN A 89 11.96 -6.27 -5.61
C GLN A 89 11.08 -5.51 -4.60
N GLY A 90 9.76 -5.52 -4.82
CA GLY A 90 8.79 -5.00 -3.85
C GLY A 90 8.82 -5.73 -2.51
N LEU A 91 8.94 -7.06 -2.54
CA LEU A 91 9.05 -7.88 -1.33
C LEU A 91 10.33 -7.58 -0.54
N TRP A 92 11.47 -7.42 -1.21
CA TRP A 92 12.73 -7.02 -0.58
C TRP A 92 12.64 -5.65 0.08
N LEU A 93 12.03 -4.66 -0.60
CA LEU A 93 11.80 -3.34 -0.02
C LEU A 93 10.92 -3.40 1.24
N ALA A 94 9.84 -4.18 1.19
CA ALA A 94 8.95 -4.37 2.33
C ALA A 94 9.65 -5.04 3.51
N MET A 95 10.49 -6.04 3.25
CA MET A 95 11.28 -6.74 4.29
C MET A 95 12.32 -5.83 4.94
N ILE A 96 13.08 -5.06 4.14
CA ILE A 96 14.09 -4.13 4.66
C ILE A 96 13.41 -3.00 5.45
N GLY A 97 12.35 -2.41 4.89
CA GLY A 97 11.57 -1.37 5.57
C GLY A 97 10.92 -1.87 6.85
N GLY A 98 10.38 -3.10 6.84
CA GLY A 98 9.82 -3.76 8.01
C GLY A 98 10.86 -4.02 9.10
N ALA A 99 12.03 -4.53 8.73
CA ALA A 99 13.13 -4.78 9.67
C ALA A 99 13.67 -3.47 10.27
N ALA A 100 13.87 -2.44 9.44
CA ALA A 100 14.31 -1.13 9.90
C ALA A 100 13.28 -0.46 10.82
N GLY A 101 11.99 -0.56 10.47
CA GLY A 101 10.88 -0.05 11.29
C GLY A 101 10.78 -0.78 12.64
N ALA A 102 10.93 -2.11 12.65
CA ALA A 102 10.95 -2.90 13.89
C ALA A 102 12.15 -2.54 14.77
N ALA A 103 13.35 -2.42 14.20
CA ALA A 103 14.54 -1.98 14.92
C ALA A 103 14.39 -0.57 15.50
N GLY A 104 13.84 0.36 14.71
CA GLY A 104 13.54 1.72 15.17
C GLY A 104 12.51 1.76 16.29
N ALA A 105 11.45 0.96 16.19
CA ALA A 105 10.42 0.89 17.23
C ALA A 105 10.94 0.25 18.54
N LEU A 106 11.82 -0.75 18.46
CA LEU A 106 12.48 -1.32 19.64
C LEU A 106 13.49 -0.36 20.27
N ALA A 107 14.19 0.45 19.47
CA ALA A 107 15.16 1.44 19.96
C ALA A 107 14.47 2.67 20.59
N LEU A 108 13.38 3.16 19.99
CA LEU A 108 12.68 4.37 20.42
C LEU A 108 11.53 4.08 21.40
N GLY A 109 11.00 2.86 21.42
CA GLY A 109 9.89 2.44 22.28
C GLY A 109 10.15 2.69 23.77
N PRO A 110 11.32 2.30 24.32
CA PRO A 110 11.68 2.58 25.72
C PRO A 110 11.85 4.07 26.03
N ALA A 111 12.23 4.90 25.05
CA ALA A 111 12.37 6.35 25.24
C ALA A 111 10.99 7.03 25.32
N LEU A 112 10.04 6.57 24.49
CA LEU A 112 8.66 7.09 24.46
C LEU A 112 7.76 6.49 25.55
N SER A 113 8.10 5.35 26.15
CA SER A 113 7.32 4.77 27.27
C SER A 113 7.33 5.66 28.53
N SER A 114 8.34 6.53 28.66
CA SER A 114 8.37 7.57 29.71
C SER A 114 7.30 8.67 29.51
N LEU A 115 6.75 8.79 28.30
CA LEU A 115 5.74 9.77 27.89
C LEU A 115 4.35 9.16 27.67
N LEU A 116 4.26 7.86 27.37
CA LEU A 116 3.01 7.14 27.13
C LEU A 116 2.72 6.15 28.27
N TYR A 117 1.84 6.56 29.17
CA TYR A 117 1.20 5.67 30.14
C TYR A 117 0.39 4.57 29.39
N ASP A 118 0.53 3.32 29.83
CA ASP A 118 -0.33 2.17 29.50
C ASP A 118 -0.12 1.44 28.14
N VAL A 119 0.98 1.68 27.41
CA VAL A 119 1.34 0.83 26.25
C VAL A 119 2.33 -0.23 26.69
N SER A 120 1.84 -1.45 26.94
CA SER A 120 2.69 -2.60 27.26
C SER A 120 3.68 -2.83 26.12
N SER A 121 4.96 -2.64 26.43
CA SER A 121 6.12 -2.55 25.53
C SER A 121 6.49 -3.86 24.82
N GLY A 122 5.56 -4.80 24.68
CA GLY A 122 5.83 -6.16 24.20
C GLY A 122 4.64 -6.88 23.57
N ASP A 123 3.65 -6.16 23.01
CA ASP A 123 2.53 -6.81 22.34
C ASP A 123 2.98 -7.32 20.94
N ALA A 124 3.69 -8.46 20.96
CA ALA A 124 4.26 -9.11 19.77
C ALA A 124 3.19 -9.45 18.72
N THR A 125 1.95 -9.68 19.16
CA THR A 125 0.75 -9.82 18.34
C THR A 125 0.44 -8.56 17.54
N ALA A 126 0.47 -7.37 18.14
CA ALA A 126 0.24 -6.11 17.44
C ALA A 126 1.31 -5.85 16.37
N PHE A 127 2.57 -6.14 16.68
CA PHE A 127 3.67 -6.07 15.71
C PHE A 127 3.51 -7.08 14.57
N ALA A 128 3.17 -8.34 14.89
CA ALA A 128 2.95 -9.36 13.88
C ALA A 128 1.78 -9.02 12.95
N VAL A 129 0.68 -8.49 13.50
CA VAL A 129 -0.48 -8.03 12.71
C VAL A 129 -0.10 -6.84 11.83
N ALA A 130 0.62 -5.85 12.36
CA ALA A 130 1.08 -4.70 11.58
C ALA A 130 2.01 -5.13 10.43
N LEU A 131 2.95 -6.04 10.70
CA LEU A 131 3.85 -6.58 9.69
C LEU A 131 3.09 -7.37 8.61
N ALA A 132 2.15 -8.23 9.00
CA ALA A 132 1.32 -8.98 8.06
C ALA A 132 0.49 -8.04 7.16
N VAL A 133 -0.13 -7.01 7.75
CA VAL A 133 -0.89 -5.99 7.00
C VAL A 133 0.02 -5.24 6.03
N ALA A 134 1.22 -4.84 6.47
CA ALA A 134 2.19 -4.17 5.61
C ALA A 134 2.63 -5.05 4.43
N ILE A 135 2.91 -6.34 4.65
CA ILE A 135 3.28 -7.29 3.60
C ILE A 135 2.13 -7.48 2.60
N VAL A 136 0.90 -7.70 3.07
CA VAL A 136 -0.27 -7.86 2.19
C VAL A 136 -0.49 -6.60 1.35
N THR A 137 -0.38 -5.43 1.97
CA THR A 137 -0.52 -4.13 1.29
C THR A 137 0.58 -3.92 0.26
N ALA A 138 1.82 -4.26 0.60
CA ALA A 138 2.96 -4.22 -0.31
C ALA A 138 2.72 -5.10 -1.54
N LEU A 139 2.32 -6.36 -1.33
CA LEU A 139 2.01 -7.29 -2.41
C LEU A 139 0.89 -6.75 -3.31
N ALA A 140 -0.19 -6.24 -2.72
CA ALA A 140 -1.29 -5.64 -3.46
C ALA A 140 -0.85 -4.42 -4.30
N ALA A 141 -0.02 -3.54 -3.72
CA ALA A 141 0.53 -2.37 -4.41
C ALA A 141 1.49 -2.75 -5.56
N CYS A 142 2.23 -3.85 -5.43
CA CYS A 142 3.16 -4.35 -6.46
C CYS A 142 2.46 -4.93 -7.70
N LEU A 143 1.21 -5.41 -7.57
CA LEU A 143 0.49 -6.05 -8.67
C LEU A 143 0.25 -5.08 -9.85
N GLN A 144 -0.02 -3.81 -9.57
CA GLN A 144 -0.30 -2.79 -10.59
C GLN A 144 0.94 -2.43 -11.44
N PRO A 145 2.11 -2.05 -10.86
CA PRO A 145 3.32 -1.79 -11.63
C PRO A 145 3.87 -3.05 -12.29
N ALA A 146 3.76 -4.22 -11.66
CA ALA A 146 4.18 -5.49 -12.28
C ALA A 146 3.36 -5.81 -13.53
N ARG A 147 2.03 -5.62 -13.48
CA ARG A 147 1.15 -5.75 -14.65
C ARG A 147 1.47 -4.73 -15.73
N ARG A 148 1.78 -3.48 -15.35
CA ARG A 148 2.22 -2.45 -16.30
C ARG A 148 3.52 -2.82 -17.00
N ALA A 149 4.51 -3.36 -16.28
CA ALA A 149 5.78 -3.82 -16.85
C ALA A 149 5.57 -5.00 -17.81
N ALA A 150 4.73 -5.98 -17.44
CA ALA A 150 4.41 -7.15 -18.26
C ALA A 150 3.59 -6.82 -19.52
N ALA A 151 2.89 -5.68 -19.53
CA ALA A 151 2.09 -5.21 -20.66
C ALA A 151 2.84 -4.23 -21.59
N LEU A 152 4.15 -4.02 -21.39
CA LEU A 152 4.94 -3.16 -22.28
C LEU A 152 5.05 -3.83 -23.67
N ASP A 153 4.63 -3.12 -24.71
CA ASP A 153 4.69 -3.60 -26.08
C ASP A 153 6.15 -3.61 -26.58
N PRO A 154 6.75 -4.77 -26.93
CA PRO A 154 8.14 -4.87 -27.36
C PRO A 154 8.45 -4.00 -28.59
N LEU A 155 7.46 -3.73 -29.45
CA LEU A 155 7.63 -2.90 -30.64
C LEU A 155 7.70 -1.40 -30.33
N SER A 156 7.20 -0.97 -29.16
CA SER A 156 7.23 0.45 -28.75
C SER A 156 8.63 0.91 -28.30
N GLY A 157 9.47 0.01 -27.80
CA GLY A 157 10.85 0.32 -27.40
C GLY A 157 11.83 0.46 -28.57
N LEU A 158 11.53 -0.17 -29.71
CA LEU A 158 12.34 -0.15 -30.94
C LEU A 158 12.05 1.06 -31.86
N ARG A 159 10.95 1.78 -31.64
CA ARG A 159 10.53 2.95 -32.42
C ARG A 159 10.87 4.30 -31.76
N ALA A 160 11.49 4.27 -30.58
CA ALA A 160 11.83 5.48 -29.83
C ALA A 160 13.20 6.09 -30.22
N ASP A 161 13.82 5.60 -31.29
CA ASP A 161 15.00 6.19 -31.95
C ASP A 161 14.60 6.83 -33.28
#